data_AF-A0A8X6Y6T6-F1
#
_entry.id   AF-A0A8X6Y6T6-F1
#
_cell.length_a   1.000
_cell.length_b   1.000
_cell.length_c   1.000
_cell.angle_alpha   90.00
_cell.angle_beta   90.00
_cell.angle_gamma   90.00
#
_symmetry.space_group_name_H-M   'P 1'
#
loop_
_entity.id
_entity.type
_entity.pdbx_description
1 polymer ?
#
loop_
_entity_poly.entity_id
_entity_poly.type
_entity_poly.pdbx_seq_one_letter_code
_entity_poly.pdbx_strand_id
1 'polypeptide(L)'
;MIGVGGISFIFGVIPAWLTTFFSFPGSKIFEIALFFPISIPGYIVAFVYVNTLEFSGPVQSSLRDILEWSKGDYWFPEIKSLGGGILVMGFSLYPYVYMLVRSSLKNVSNSVTIASTLGFSSLKSLFSVIIPSIRPSIIAGLSLVLMEVITDFGTPQFLAIDTFTTGIYRTWFLLHDKYSTTVLAVAELIFVATLIAIEKKLQKKGISYSSINTNADYHNKRSAVESGLKKTPNEIEWTAYTMGHGPISTCLNVHIPLIKKSILSGFLLVFMDTIKELTATLIIRPFNFETISTRIYELVSDERYREAAPFSLIIVIIGLISTITLFTLDDKDKK
;
A
#
# COMPACT_ATOMS: atom_id res chain seq x y z
N MET A 1 9.61 11.91 0.15
CA MET A 1 8.44 11.91 1.05
C MET A 1 7.32 12.86 0.62
N ILE A 2 7.50 14.20 0.68
CA ILE A 2 6.41 15.16 0.37
C ILE A 2 5.85 14.94 -1.04
N GLY A 3 6.71 14.78 -2.05
CA GLY A 3 6.28 14.51 -3.43
C GLY A 3 5.47 13.21 -3.56
N VAL A 4 5.96 12.12 -2.96
CA VAL A 4 5.26 10.82 -2.94
C VAL A 4 3.91 10.95 -2.24
N GLY A 5 3.86 11.57 -1.06
CA GLY A 5 2.62 11.83 -0.33
C GLY A 5 1.62 12.67 -1.13
N GLY A 6 2.08 13.64 -1.91
CA GLY A 6 1.25 14.44 -2.81
C GLY A 6 0.60 13.61 -3.92
N ILE A 7 1.39 12.78 -4.61
CA ILE A 7 0.87 11.86 -5.64
C ILE A 7 -0.11 10.87 -5.02
N SER A 8 0.27 10.23 -3.92
CA SER A 8 -0.57 9.25 -3.23
C SER A 8 -1.86 9.86 -2.68
N PHE A 9 -1.85 11.13 -2.27
CA PHE A 9 -3.07 11.84 -1.89
C PHE A 9 -4.02 12.03 -3.09
N ILE A 10 -3.50 12.57 -4.20
CA ILE A 10 -4.31 12.88 -5.39
C ILE A 10 -4.89 11.60 -6.00
N PHE A 11 -4.03 10.62 -6.29
CA PHE A 11 -4.42 9.36 -6.92
C PHE A 11 -5.05 8.37 -5.93
N GLY A 12 -4.95 8.62 -4.62
CA GLY A 12 -5.68 7.86 -3.61
C GLY A 12 -7.11 8.38 -3.41
N VAL A 13 -7.26 9.69 -3.17
CA VAL A 13 -8.53 10.28 -2.74
C VAL A 13 -9.51 10.49 -3.90
N ILE A 14 -9.04 11.02 -5.03
CA ILE A 14 -9.93 11.37 -6.16
C ILE A 14 -10.56 10.11 -6.77
N PRO A 15 -9.80 9.05 -7.10
CA PRO A 15 -10.39 7.82 -7.62
C PRO A 15 -11.30 7.13 -6.59
N ALA A 16 -10.98 7.20 -5.29
CA ALA A 16 -11.84 6.66 -4.24
C ALA A 16 -13.21 7.37 -4.18
N TRP A 17 -13.22 8.69 -4.32
CA TRP A 17 -14.45 9.47 -4.40
C TRP A 17 -15.26 9.13 -5.66
N LEU A 18 -14.60 9.05 -6.82
CA LEU A 18 -15.24 8.71 -8.09
C LEU A 18 -15.88 7.32 -8.07
N THR A 19 -15.14 6.29 -7.65
CA THR A 19 -15.65 4.90 -7.66
C THR A 19 -16.67 4.61 -6.57
N THR A 20 -16.83 5.50 -5.59
CA THR A 20 -17.83 5.32 -4.52
C THR A 20 -19.16 5.99 -4.83
N PHE A 21 -19.16 7.20 -5.42
CA PHE A 21 -20.39 7.97 -5.63
C PHE A 21 -20.89 7.98 -7.07
N PHE A 22 -20.07 7.60 -8.06
CA PHE A 22 -20.44 7.63 -9.46
C PHE A 22 -20.41 6.23 -10.07
N SER A 23 -21.46 5.88 -10.81
CA SER A 23 -21.50 4.71 -11.67
C SER A 23 -21.21 5.13 -13.11
N PHE A 24 -20.23 4.49 -13.74
CA PHE A 24 -19.88 4.70 -15.15
C PHE A 24 -19.53 3.37 -15.82
N PRO A 25 -19.63 3.28 -17.16
CA PRO A 25 -19.28 2.06 -17.88
C PRO A 25 -17.85 1.61 -17.57
N GLY A 26 -17.69 0.36 -17.12
CA GLY A 26 -16.37 -0.18 -16.75
C GLY A 26 -15.88 0.16 -15.34
N SER A 27 -16.70 0.78 -14.48
CA SER A 27 -16.31 1.15 -13.10
C SER A 27 -15.74 -0.01 -12.28
N LYS A 28 -16.23 -1.25 -12.48
CA LYS A 28 -15.70 -2.45 -11.79
C LYS A 28 -14.28 -2.81 -12.24
N ILE A 29 -13.98 -2.69 -13.53
CA ILE A 29 -12.63 -2.92 -14.05
C ILE A 29 -11.69 -1.83 -13.54
N PHE A 30 -12.14 -0.58 -13.57
CA PHE A 30 -11.38 0.55 -13.04
C PHE A 30 -11.10 0.40 -11.54
N GLU A 31 -12.10 -0.04 -10.76
CA GLU A 31 -11.96 -0.30 -9.34
C GLU A 31 -10.84 -1.33 -9.07
N ILE A 32 -10.81 -2.44 -9.82
CA ILE A 32 -9.77 -3.48 -9.70
C ILE A 32 -8.41 -2.95 -10.15
N ALA A 33 -8.35 -2.23 -11.28
CA ALA A 33 -7.12 -1.69 -11.82
C ALA A 33 -6.43 -0.73 -10.83
N LEU A 34 -7.19 0.01 -10.02
CA LEU A 34 -6.63 0.91 -9.01
C LEU A 34 -5.91 0.18 -7.86
N PHE A 35 -6.20 -1.09 -7.60
CA PHE A 35 -5.47 -1.90 -6.62
C PHE A 35 -4.20 -2.52 -7.19
N PHE A 36 -4.15 -2.77 -8.50
CA PHE A 36 -3.08 -3.51 -9.18
C PHE A 36 -1.65 -3.07 -8.81
N PRO A 37 -1.33 -1.77 -8.64
CA PRO A 37 0.04 -1.37 -8.33
C PRO A 37 0.57 -1.93 -7.00
N ILE A 38 -0.30 -2.21 -6.02
CA ILE A 38 0.12 -2.80 -4.74
C ILE A 38 0.66 -4.21 -4.93
N SER A 39 0.28 -4.91 -5.99
CA SER A 39 0.68 -6.29 -6.27
C SER A 39 2.13 -6.38 -6.77
N ILE A 40 2.67 -5.30 -7.30
CA ILE A 40 4.01 -5.26 -7.89
C ILE A 40 4.99 -4.68 -6.87
N PRO A 41 6.11 -5.36 -6.56
CA PRO A 41 7.12 -4.80 -5.67
C PRO A 41 7.68 -3.48 -6.22
N GLY A 42 7.92 -2.49 -5.35
CA GLY A 42 8.41 -1.16 -5.74
C GLY A 42 9.73 -1.22 -6.53
N TYR A 43 10.68 -2.05 -6.07
CA TYR A 43 11.95 -2.26 -6.77
C TYR A 43 11.77 -2.87 -8.17
N ILE A 44 10.69 -3.64 -8.41
CA ILE A 44 10.36 -4.16 -9.74
C ILE A 44 9.91 -3.03 -10.65
N VAL A 45 9.01 -2.18 -10.16
CA VAL A 45 8.57 -0.99 -10.90
C VAL A 45 9.77 -0.09 -11.21
N ALA A 46 10.67 0.11 -10.26
CA ALA A 46 11.88 0.91 -10.41
C ALA A 46 12.78 0.40 -11.53
N PHE A 47 13.12 -0.89 -11.55
CA PHE A 47 13.98 -1.42 -12.61
C PHE A 47 13.29 -1.38 -13.98
N VAL A 48 11.99 -1.71 -14.06
CA VAL A 48 11.25 -1.65 -15.33
C VAL A 48 11.24 -0.22 -15.84
N TYR A 49 10.98 0.74 -14.97
CA TYR A 49 11.03 2.18 -15.26
C TYR A 49 12.41 2.60 -15.80
N VAL A 50 13.50 2.20 -15.12
CA VAL A 50 14.86 2.49 -15.56
C VAL A 50 15.14 1.86 -16.93
N ASN A 51 14.97 0.54 -17.05
CA ASN A 51 15.29 -0.20 -18.27
C ASN A 51 14.46 0.26 -19.48
N THR A 52 13.21 0.67 -19.27
CA THR A 52 12.32 1.13 -20.34
C THR A 52 12.71 2.51 -20.86
N LEU A 53 13.08 3.42 -19.96
CA LEU A 53 13.24 4.84 -20.26
C LEU A 53 14.70 5.29 -20.33
N GLU A 54 15.67 4.47 -19.95
CA GLU A 54 17.10 4.79 -20.10
C GLU A 54 17.49 4.92 -21.58
N PHE A 55 18.66 5.49 -21.85
CA PHE A 55 19.09 5.81 -23.21
C PHE A 55 19.11 4.59 -24.15
N SER A 56 19.55 3.44 -23.67
CA SER A 56 19.54 2.16 -24.39
C SER A 56 18.19 1.44 -24.35
N GLY A 57 17.23 1.97 -23.59
CA GLY A 57 15.92 1.39 -23.39
C GLY A 57 15.02 1.48 -24.63
N PRO A 58 13.98 0.63 -24.71
CA PRO A 58 13.10 0.52 -25.86
C PRO A 58 12.40 1.82 -26.23
N VAL A 59 12.06 2.68 -25.26
CA VAL A 59 11.37 3.95 -25.55
C VAL A 59 12.30 4.92 -26.25
N GLN A 60 13.49 5.15 -25.69
CA GLN A 60 14.44 6.09 -26.30
C GLN A 60 15.02 5.54 -27.60
N SER A 61 15.31 4.24 -27.70
CA SER A 61 15.79 3.64 -28.95
C SER A 61 14.75 3.75 -30.05
N SER A 62 13.49 3.42 -29.77
CA SER A 62 12.41 3.51 -30.76
C SER A 62 12.16 4.96 -31.19
N LEU A 63 12.24 5.94 -30.29
CA LEU A 63 12.14 7.36 -30.65
C LEU A 63 13.28 7.80 -31.57
N ARG A 64 14.51 7.37 -31.30
CA ARG A 64 15.65 7.67 -32.18
C ARG A 64 15.53 7.00 -33.55
N ASP A 65 15.04 5.77 -33.59
CA ASP A 65 14.86 5.04 -34.85
C ASP A 65 13.74 5.65 -35.71
N ILE A 66 12.64 6.12 -35.09
CA ILE A 66 11.48 6.69 -35.81
C ILE A 66 11.74 8.13 -36.24
N LEU A 67 12.39 8.93 -35.39
CA LEU A 67 12.60 10.37 -35.62
C LEU A 67 13.98 10.67 -36.21
N GLU A 68 14.76 9.62 -36.50
CA GLU A 68 16.15 9.69 -36.98
C GLU A 68 17.05 10.56 -36.08
N TRP A 69 16.72 10.64 -34.79
CA TRP A 69 17.46 11.43 -33.82
C TRP A 69 18.80 10.78 -33.46
N SER A 70 19.85 11.58 -33.48
CA SER A 70 21.17 11.24 -32.98
C SER A 70 21.32 11.61 -31.50
N LYS A 71 22.40 11.13 -30.88
CA LYS A 71 22.73 11.47 -29.49
C LYS A 71 22.97 12.99 -29.37
N GLY A 72 22.08 13.68 -28.66
CA GLY A 72 22.15 15.13 -28.41
C GLY A 72 21.05 15.94 -29.09
N ASP A 73 20.28 15.34 -30.01
CA ASP A 73 19.21 16.03 -30.75
C ASP A 73 17.95 16.26 -29.91
N TYR A 74 17.83 15.55 -28.78
CA TYR A 74 16.70 15.65 -27.88
C TYR A 74 17.16 15.65 -26.42
N TRP A 75 16.35 16.28 -25.58
CA TRP A 75 16.48 16.21 -24.13
C TRP A 75 15.53 15.15 -23.58
N PHE A 76 16.02 14.30 -22.68
CA PHE A 76 15.21 13.33 -21.94
C PHE A 76 15.47 13.54 -20.45
N PRO A 77 14.43 13.48 -19.58
CA PRO A 77 14.61 13.61 -18.14
C PRO A 77 15.55 12.54 -17.60
N GLU A 78 16.34 12.88 -16.58
CA GLU A 78 17.20 11.91 -15.91
C GLU A 78 16.34 10.87 -15.19
N ILE A 79 16.53 9.60 -15.59
CA ILE A 79 15.69 8.50 -15.12
C ILE A 79 15.99 8.17 -13.66
N LYS A 80 17.28 8.04 -13.33
CA LYS A 80 17.79 7.87 -11.97
C LYS A 80 17.86 9.23 -11.26
N SER A 81 16.69 9.73 -10.89
CA SER A 81 16.54 11.03 -10.25
C SER A 81 15.53 11.01 -9.12
N LEU A 82 15.58 12.02 -8.26
CA LEU A 82 14.58 12.22 -7.20
C LEU A 82 13.16 12.33 -7.78
N GLY A 83 12.99 12.98 -8.92
CA GLY A 83 11.71 13.10 -9.62
C GLY A 83 11.18 11.75 -10.09
N GLY A 84 12.03 10.91 -10.68
CA GLY A 84 11.71 9.53 -11.03
C GLY A 84 11.28 8.71 -9.81
N GLY A 85 12.01 8.83 -8.69
CA GLY A 85 11.66 8.17 -7.44
C GLY A 85 10.33 8.60 -6.86
N ILE A 86 9.99 9.89 -6.97
CA ILE A 86 8.68 10.42 -6.55
C ILE A 86 7.55 9.78 -7.38
N LEU A 87 7.71 9.69 -8.70
CA LEU A 87 6.69 9.12 -9.59
C LEU A 87 6.55 7.61 -9.35
N VAL A 88 7.65 6.86 -9.37
CA VAL A 88 7.65 5.40 -9.16
C VAL A 88 7.00 5.06 -7.82
N MET A 89 7.50 5.61 -6.71
CA MET A 89 6.94 5.31 -5.39
C MET A 89 5.51 5.87 -5.24
N GLY A 90 5.21 7.05 -5.79
CA GLY A 90 3.87 7.63 -5.73
C GLY A 90 2.81 6.76 -6.39
N PHE A 91 3.10 6.24 -7.58
CA PHE A 91 2.19 5.35 -8.30
C PHE A 91 2.16 3.93 -7.73
N SER A 92 3.24 3.44 -7.12
CA SER A 92 3.24 2.15 -6.42
C SER A 92 2.44 2.18 -5.11
N LEU A 93 2.48 3.31 -4.38
CA LEU A 93 1.99 3.38 -2.99
C LEU A 93 0.64 4.08 -2.83
N TYR A 94 0.11 4.80 -3.83
CA TYR A 94 -1.24 5.38 -3.73
C TYR A 94 -2.37 4.39 -3.37
N PRO A 95 -2.32 3.08 -3.74
CA PRO A 95 -3.40 2.15 -3.40
C PRO A 95 -3.69 2.08 -1.90
N TYR A 96 -2.68 2.27 -1.04
CA TYR A 96 -2.89 2.31 0.42
C TYR A 96 -3.83 3.44 0.84
N VAL A 97 -3.67 4.63 0.27
CA VAL A 97 -4.56 5.78 0.52
C VAL A 97 -5.94 5.50 -0.06
N TYR A 98 -6.00 5.03 -1.31
CA TYR A 98 -7.24 4.69 -1.98
C TYR A 98 -8.10 3.72 -1.17
N MET A 99 -7.51 2.64 -0.64
CA MET A 99 -8.20 1.62 0.14
C MET A 99 -8.84 2.17 1.41
N LEU A 100 -8.06 2.89 2.22
CA LEU A 100 -8.54 3.42 3.49
C LEU A 100 -9.58 4.52 3.30
N VAL A 101 -9.38 5.39 2.31
CA VAL A 101 -10.33 6.45 1.98
C VAL A 101 -11.63 5.87 1.45
N ARG A 102 -11.55 4.92 0.50
CA ARG A 102 -12.75 4.29 -0.08
C ARG A 102 -13.57 3.54 0.96
N SER A 103 -12.92 2.81 1.86
CA SER A 103 -13.60 2.13 2.98
C SER A 103 -14.38 3.13 3.85
N SER A 104 -13.77 4.29 4.14
CA SER A 104 -14.40 5.35 4.92
C SER A 104 -15.57 6.02 4.19
N LEU A 105 -15.41 6.29 2.89
CA LEU A 105 -16.43 6.92 2.06
C LEU A 105 -17.74 6.12 2.01
N LYS A 106 -17.66 4.78 1.96
CA LYS A 106 -18.84 3.90 2.01
C LYS A 106 -19.67 4.16 3.28
N ASN A 107 -19.02 4.42 4.41
CA ASN A 107 -19.68 4.69 5.70
C ASN A 107 -20.29 6.11 5.78
N VAL A 108 -19.86 7.04 4.93
CA VAL A 108 -20.33 8.45 4.92
C VAL A 108 -21.48 8.68 3.92
N SER A 109 -21.80 7.67 3.09
CA SER A 109 -22.83 7.74 2.03
C SER A 109 -24.18 8.32 2.49
N ASN A 110 -24.67 7.91 3.67
CA ASN A 110 -25.92 8.43 4.23
C ASN A 110 -25.87 9.95 4.52
N SER A 111 -24.74 10.45 5.02
CA SER A 111 -24.56 11.89 5.31
C SER A 111 -24.56 12.72 4.02
N VAL A 112 -24.04 12.15 2.93
CA VAL A 112 -24.05 12.78 1.60
C VAL A 112 -25.47 12.88 1.05
N THR A 113 -26.28 11.82 1.21
CA THR A 113 -27.69 11.81 0.80
C THR A 113 -28.52 12.84 1.56
N ILE A 114 -28.25 13.03 2.86
CA ILE A 114 -28.89 14.08 3.67
C ILE A 114 -28.47 15.46 3.18
N ALA A 115 -27.18 15.69 2.92
CA ALA A 115 -26.67 16.95 2.42
C ALA A 115 -27.27 17.33 1.05
N SER A 116 -27.43 16.36 0.14
CA SER A 116 -28.09 16.61 -1.16
C SER A 116 -29.57 16.98 -0.98
N THR A 117 -30.26 16.39 -0.02
CA THR A 117 -31.65 16.74 0.32
C THR A 117 -31.75 18.17 0.88
N LEU A 118 -30.71 18.65 1.57
CA LEU A 118 -30.56 20.03 2.03
C LEU A 118 -30.10 21.01 0.93
N GLY A 119 -30.06 20.57 -0.34
CA GLY A 119 -29.71 21.41 -1.49
C GLY A 119 -28.22 21.61 -1.71
N PHE A 120 -27.34 20.80 -1.10
CA PHE A 120 -25.90 20.91 -1.36
C PHE A 120 -25.58 20.30 -2.73
N SER A 121 -24.79 21.02 -3.53
CA SER A 121 -24.19 20.46 -4.76
C SER A 121 -23.14 19.40 -4.42
N SER A 122 -22.83 18.51 -5.36
CA SER A 122 -21.82 17.45 -5.16
C SER A 122 -20.45 18.02 -4.75
N LEU A 123 -20.04 19.16 -5.32
CA LEU A 123 -18.81 19.86 -4.94
C LEU A 123 -18.89 20.42 -3.51
N LYS A 124 -20.01 21.05 -3.14
CA LYS A 124 -20.20 21.61 -1.80
C LYS A 124 -20.22 20.49 -0.75
N SER A 125 -20.86 19.37 -1.06
CA SER A 125 -20.86 18.16 -0.24
C SER A 125 -19.45 17.58 -0.08
N LEU A 126 -18.67 17.54 -1.16
CA LEU A 126 -17.28 17.09 -1.13
C LEU A 126 -16.43 17.85 -0.11
N PHE A 127 -16.41 19.18 -0.17
CA PHE A 127 -15.56 19.98 0.71
C PHE A 127 -16.11 20.18 2.12
N SER A 128 -17.44 20.21 2.29
CA SER A 128 -18.08 20.55 3.57
C SER A 128 -18.43 19.33 4.42
N VAL A 129 -18.66 18.19 3.80
CA VAL A 129 -19.11 16.96 4.48
C VAL A 129 -18.09 15.85 4.28
N ILE A 130 -17.83 15.47 3.03
CA ILE A 130 -17.04 14.28 2.71
C ILE A 130 -15.60 14.41 3.21
N ILE A 131 -14.85 15.41 2.74
CA ILE A 131 -13.44 15.60 3.08
C ILE A 131 -13.24 15.67 4.60
N PRO A 132 -13.97 16.53 5.36
CA PRO A 132 -13.89 16.56 6.83
C PRO A 132 -14.10 15.20 7.50
N SER A 133 -15.10 14.44 7.06
CA SER A 133 -15.41 13.11 7.62
C SER A 133 -14.33 12.07 7.33
N ILE A 134 -13.69 12.11 6.16
CA ILE A 134 -12.65 11.14 5.79
C ILE A 134 -11.22 11.55 6.15
N ARG A 135 -11.00 12.74 6.74
CA ARG A 135 -9.65 13.20 7.16
C ARG A 135 -8.86 12.15 7.95
N PRO A 136 -9.45 11.42 8.92
CA PRO A 136 -8.70 10.41 9.66
C PRO A 136 -8.17 9.29 8.77
N SER A 137 -8.95 8.85 7.78
CA SER A 137 -8.57 7.80 6.82
C SER A 137 -7.52 8.27 5.83
N ILE A 138 -7.60 9.53 5.38
CA ILE A 138 -6.56 10.15 4.54
C ILE A 138 -5.23 10.18 5.31
N ILE A 139 -5.26 10.65 6.56
CA ILE A 139 -4.05 10.76 7.40
C ILE A 139 -3.45 9.38 7.67
N ALA A 140 -4.29 8.37 7.95
CA ALA A 140 -3.84 6.99 8.13
C ALA A 140 -3.15 6.45 6.87
N GLY A 141 -3.77 6.61 5.69
CA GLY A 141 -3.19 6.17 4.43
C GLY A 141 -1.90 6.87 4.07
N LEU A 142 -1.85 8.20 4.21
CA LEU A 142 -0.63 8.95 3.98
C LEU A 142 0.48 8.57 4.96
N SER A 143 0.15 8.33 6.23
CA SER A 143 1.15 7.92 7.21
C SER A 143 1.76 6.56 6.84
N LEU A 144 0.94 5.60 6.38
CA LEU A 144 1.42 4.30 5.91
C LEU A 144 2.33 4.46 4.68
N VAL A 145 1.92 5.25 3.68
CA VAL A 145 2.77 5.56 2.51
C VAL A 145 4.09 6.17 2.94
N LEU A 146 4.09 7.13 3.87
CA LEU A 146 5.31 7.79 4.32
C LEU A 146 6.24 6.84 5.08
N MET A 147 5.69 5.91 5.87
CA MET A 147 6.48 4.87 6.53
C MET A 147 7.12 3.94 5.49
N GLU A 148 6.35 3.50 4.50
CA GLU A 148 6.87 2.63 3.42
C GLU A 148 7.99 3.31 2.64
N VAL A 149 7.86 4.60 2.32
CA VAL A 149 8.89 5.37 1.61
C VAL A 149 10.20 5.48 2.42
N ILE A 150 10.11 5.52 3.75
CA ILE A 150 11.31 5.61 4.59
C ILE A 150 12.03 4.27 4.66
N THR A 151 11.26 3.19 4.81
CA THR A 151 11.80 1.85 5.03
C THR A 151 12.13 1.11 3.73
N ASP A 152 11.71 1.63 2.57
CA ASP A 152 12.05 1.02 1.29
C ASP A 152 13.54 1.20 0.98
N PHE A 153 14.19 0.08 0.70
CA PHE A 153 15.58 0.02 0.27
C PHE A 153 15.67 -0.15 -1.25
N GLY A 154 14.79 -0.96 -1.84
CA GLY A 154 14.97 -1.45 -3.20
C GLY A 154 14.76 -0.37 -4.26
N THR A 155 13.70 0.43 -4.15
CA THR A 155 13.41 1.49 -5.14
C THR A 155 14.48 2.58 -5.14
N PRO A 156 14.86 3.17 -3.98
CA PRO A 156 15.92 4.18 -3.96
C PRO A 156 17.28 3.64 -4.42
N GLN A 157 17.62 2.41 -4.07
CA GLN A 157 18.87 1.77 -4.49
C GLN A 157 18.98 1.68 -6.02
N PHE A 158 17.92 1.24 -6.71
CA PHE A 158 17.94 1.16 -8.19
C PHE A 158 17.93 2.53 -8.88
N LEU A 159 17.31 3.52 -8.25
CA LEU A 159 17.28 4.89 -8.77
C LEU A 159 18.49 5.72 -8.35
N ALA A 160 19.47 5.13 -7.65
CA ALA A 160 20.65 5.80 -7.12
C ALA A 160 20.30 7.03 -6.25
N ILE A 161 19.27 6.90 -5.42
CA ILE A 161 18.82 7.95 -4.49
C ILE A 161 19.39 7.66 -3.10
N ASP A 162 20.09 8.64 -2.54
CA ASP A 162 20.59 8.58 -1.17
C ASP A 162 19.42 8.69 -0.17
N THR A 163 19.24 7.66 0.64
CA THR A 163 18.23 7.55 1.71
C THR A 163 18.87 6.99 2.97
N PHE A 164 18.14 7.00 4.10
CA PHE A 164 18.61 6.34 5.31
C PHE A 164 18.88 4.85 5.07
N THR A 165 17.98 4.17 4.37
CA THR A 165 18.09 2.73 4.06
C THR A 165 19.29 2.41 3.17
N THR A 166 19.52 3.16 2.08
CA THR A 166 20.70 2.96 1.21
C THR A 166 21.99 3.35 1.92
N GLY A 167 21.95 4.38 2.77
CA GLY A 167 23.06 4.77 3.65
C GLY A 167 23.45 3.66 4.63
N ILE A 168 22.49 3.08 5.34
CA ILE A 168 22.71 1.95 6.27
C ILE A 168 23.33 0.77 5.55
N TYR A 169 22.79 0.41 4.38
CA TYR A 169 23.31 -0.69 3.58
C TYR A 169 24.76 -0.44 3.17
N ARG A 170 25.07 0.76 2.66
CA ARG A 170 26.41 1.16 2.26
C ARG A 170 27.40 1.16 3.42
N THR A 171 27.05 1.75 4.56
CA THR A 171 27.96 1.81 5.72
C THR A 171 28.20 0.43 6.32
N TRP A 172 27.17 -0.44 6.33
CA TRP A 172 27.28 -1.79 6.86
C TRP A 172 28.09 -2.71 5.95
N PHE A 173 27.65 -2.86 4.70
CA PHE A 173 28.14 -3.91 3.80
C PHE A 173 29.34 -3.48 2.98
N LEU A 174 29.42 -2.20 2.59
CA LEU A 174 30.51 -1.71 1.73
C LEU A 174 31.65 -1.09 2.53
N LEU A 175 31.34 -0.35 3.60
CA LEU A 175 32.36 0.34 4.41
C LEU A 175 32.75 -0.43 5.68
N HIS A 176 31.97 -1.44 6.07
CA HIS A 176 32.15 -2.18 7.33
C HIS A 176 32.22 -1.29 8.59
N ASP A 177 31.61 -0.10 8.53
CA ASP A 177 31.58 0.87 9.62
C ASP A 177 30.33 0.66 10.47
N LYS A 178 30.48 -0.14 11.54
CA LYS A 178 29.41 -0.43 12.49
C LYS A 178 28.92 0.80 13.23
N TYR A 179 29.79 1.78 13.47
CA TYR A 179 29.43 2.97 14.24
C TYR A 179 28.46 3.84 13.44
N SER A 180 28.86 4.22 12.22
CA SER A 180 28.01 5.02 11.33
C SER A 180 26.70 4.30 10.99
N THR A 181 26.77 2.99 10.77
CA THR A 181 25.60 2.15 10.54
C THR A 181 24.60 2.20 11.71
N THR A 182 25.09 2.09 12.95
CA THR A 182 24.24 2.15 14.15
C THR A 182 23.58 3.52 14.29
N VAL A 183 24.33 4.60 14.03
CA VAL A 183 23.81 5.99 14.08
C VAL A 183 22.68 6.18 13.07
N LEU A 184 22.87 5.75 11.82
CA LEU A 184 21.83 5.85 10.79
C LEU A 184 20.59 5.02 11.13
N ALA A 185 20.77 3.78 11.61
CA ALA A 185 19.66 2.90 11.99
C ALA A 185 18.85 3.48 13.17
N VAL A 186 19.52 4.04 14.19
CA VAL A 186 18.84 4.70 15.32
C VAL A 186 18.09 5.96 14.85
N ALA A 187 18.69 6.75 13.96
CA ALA A 187 18.04 7.93 13.39
C ALA A 187 16.75 7.55 12.62
N GLU A 188 16.80 6.48 11.83
CA GLU A 188 15.64 5.95 11.10
C GLU A 188 14.55 5.47 12.07
N LEU A 189 14.90 4.71 13.11
CA LEU A 189 13.94 4.25 14.13
C LEU A 189 13.25 5.41 14.85
N ILE A 190 14.01 6.44 15.23
CA ILE A 190 13.45 7.65 15.85
C ILE A 190 12.49 8.36 14.88
N PHE A 191 12.85 8.43 13.59
CA PHE A 191 12.01 9.04 12.58
C PHE A 191 10.68 8.30 12.41
N VAL A 192 10.72 6.97 12.27
CA VAL A 192 9.53 6.12 12.16
C VAL A 192 8.65 6.24 13.42
N ALA A 193 9.26 6.19 14.61
CA ALA A 193 8.53 6.39 15.87
C ALA A 193 7.85 7.76 15.94
N THR A 194 8.51 8.81 15.44
CA THR A 194 7.97 10.17 15.37
C THR A 194 6.78 10.24 14.40
N LEU A 195 6.87 9.62 13.22
CA LEU A 195 5.74 9.53 12.30
C LEU A 195 4.54 8.81 12.91
N ILE A 196 4.76 7.67 13.58
CA ILE A 196 3.71 6.94 14.28
C ILE A 196 3.07 7.81 15.38
N ALA A 197 3.87 8.58 16.11
CA ALA A 197 3.36 9.48 17.14
C ALA A 197 2.52 10.63 16.56
N ILE A 198 2.96 11.21 15.44
CA ILE A 198 2.22 12.25 14.71
C ILE A 198 0.91 11.68 14.17
N GLU A 199 0.93 10.52 13.51
CA GLU A 199 -0.27 9.81 13.03
C GLU A 199 -1.28 9.64 14.16
N LYS A 200 -0.85 9.09 15.31
CA LYS A 200 -1.71 8.88 16.48
C LYS A 200 -2.31 10.18 17.00
N LYS A 201 -1.54 11.28 17.03
CA LYS A 201 -2.01 12.59 17.50
C LYS A 201 -3.01 13.22 16.53
N LEU A 202 -2.77 13.10 15.22
CA LEU A 202 -3.65 13.62 14.19
C LEU A 202 -4.98 12.84 14.11
N GLN A 203 -4.94 11.51 14.29
CA GLN A 203 -6.15 10.68 14.37
C GLN A 203 -7.01 11.01 15.61
N LYS A 204 -6.39 11.26 16.79
CA LYS A 204 -7.12 11.61 18.02
C LYS A 204 -7.92 12.92 17.92
N LYS A 205 -7.50 13.86 17.07
CA LYS A 205 -8.21 15.14 16.86
C LYS A 205 -9.39 15.04 15.89
N GLY A 206 -9.51 13.93 15.15
CA GLY A 206 -10.57 13.70 14.17
C GLY A 206 -11.79 12.97 14.75
N ILE A 207 -12.20 13.29 15.97
CA ILE A 207 -13.45 12.77 16.56
C ILE A 207 -14.60 13.21 15.65
N SER A 208 -15.14 12.24 14.90
CA SER A 208 -16.27 12.43 14.00
C SER A 208 -17.53 12.69 14.82
N TYR A 209 -18.19 13.81 14.53
CA TYR A 209 -19.52 14.17 15.03
C TYR A 209 -20.62 13.34 14.36
N SER A 210 -20.56 12.01 14.48
CA SER A 210 -21.68 11.13 14.10
C SER A 210 -21.73 9.87 14.94
N SER A 211 -22.30 9.97 16.13
CA SER A 211 -23.23 8.94 16.63
C SER A 211 -24.06 9.53 17.75
N ILE A 212 -25.30 9.89 17.40
CA ILE A 212 -26.40 9.69 18.33
C ILE A 212 -26.39 8.20 18.69
N ASN A 213 -26.43 7.97 19.99
CA ASN A 213 -26.25 6.74 20.75
C ASN A 213 -26.82 5.46 20.09
N THR A 214 -25.94 4.59 19.59
CA THR A 214 -26.08 3.12 19.66
C THR A 214 -24.67 2.50 19.68
N ASN A 215 -24.26 1.98 20.84
CA ASN A 215 -23.18 1.00 21.09
C ASN A 215 -22.22 0.69 19.93
N ALA A 216 -21.40 1.66 19.55
CA ALA A 216 -20.30 1.47 18.60
C ALA A 216 -19.04 2.05 19.23
N ASP A 217 -18.44 1.27 20.11
CA ASP A 217 -17.21 1.63 20.81
C ASP A 217 -16.03 1.78 19.85
N TYR A 218 -15.78 3.06 19.59
CA TYR A 218 -14.54 3.74 19.31
C TYR A 218 -13.26 2.98 19.74
N HIS A 219 -12.67 2.27 18.78
CA HIS A 219 -11.23 2.22 18.55
C HIS A 219 -11.00 1.58 17.18
N ASN A 220 -10.90 2.40 16.13
CA ASN A 220 -10.56 1.93 14.79
C ASN A 220 -9.04 1.75 14.66
N LYS A 221 -8.51 0.81 15.43
CA LYS A 221 -7.27 0.11 15.14
C LYS A 221 -7.51 -1.35 15.43
N ARG A 222 -7.55 -2.17 14.38
CA ARG A 222 -6.79 -3.44 14.23
C ARG A 222 -7.38 -4.33 13.15
N SER A 223 -6.46 -5.05 12.49
CA SER A 223 -6.52 -6.27 11.68
C SER A 223 -7.87 -6.67 11.06
N ALA A 224 -7.85 -7.14 9.81
CA ALA A 224 -9.00 -7.73 9.12
C ALA A 224 -9.81 -8.70 10.02
N VAL A 225 -9.13 -9.45 10.89
CA VAL A 225 -9.72 -10.36 11.87
C VAL A 225 -10.56 -9.66 12.96
N GLU A 226 -10.09 -8.53 13.49
CA GLU A 226 -10.85 -7.80 14.53
C GLU A 226 -12.12 -7.17 13.95
N SER A 227 -12.06 -6.69 12.70
CA SER A 227 -13.26 -6.25 11.99
C SER A 227 -14.26 -7.38 11.75
N GLY A 228 -13.78 -8.61 11.55
CA GLY A 228 -14.64 -9.80 11.43
C GLY A 228 -15.28 -10.20 12.75
N LEU A 229 -14.52 -10.13 13.84
CA LEU A 229 -15.01 -10.44 15.19
C LEU A 229 -16.10 -9.46 15.65
N LYS A 230 -15.92 -8.15 15.43
CA LYS A 230 -16.92 -7.13 15.81
C LYS A 230 -18.25 -7.25 15.07
N LYS A 231 -18.28 -7.91 13.90
CA LYS A 231 -19.53 -8.20 13.18
C LYS A 231 -20.30 -9.38 13.76
N THR A 232 -19.69 -10.16 14.65
CA THR A 232 -20.32 -11.32 15.28
C THR A 232 -21.06 -10.87 16.54
N PRO A 233 -22.39 -11.04 16.64
CA PRO A 233 -23.14 -10.67 17.83
C PRO A 233 -22.61 -11.41 19.08
N ASN A 234 -22.43 -10.71 20.19
CA ASN A 234 -21.91 -11.28 21.45
C ASN A 234 -22.81 -12.39 22.00
N GLU A 235 -24.09 -12.39 21.62
CA GLU A 235 -25.10 -13.35 22.03
C GLU A 235 -24.78 -14.79 21.56
N ILE A 236 -24.04 -14.92 20.47
CA ILE A 236 -23.62 -16.22 19.92
C ILE A 236 -22.65 -16.93 20.88
N GLU A 237 -21.79 -16.17 21.57
CA GLU A 237 -20.81 -16.72 22.51
C GLU A 237 -21.48 -17.28 23.76
N TRP A 238 -22.42 -16.51 24.34
CA TRP A 238 -23.22 -16.95 25.49
C TRP A 238 -24.08 -18.18 25.18
N THR A 239 -24.60 -18.27 23.96
CA THR A 239 -25.38 -19.43 23.51
C THR A 239 -24.51 -20.68 23.43
N ALA A 240 -23.29 -20.57 22.89
CA ALA A 240 -22.34 -21.69 22.82
C ALA A 240 -21.94 -22.20 24.22
N TYR A 241 -21.67 -21.28 25.16
CA TYR A 241 -21.40 -21.66 26.56
C TYR A 241 -22.59 -22.35 27.21
N THR A 242 -23.82 -21.86 26.98
CA THR A 242 -25.04 -22.47 27.53
C THR A 242 -25.32 -23.85 26.93
N MET A 243 -24.89 -24.10 25.70
CA MET A 243 -24.95 -25.41 25.03
C MET A 243 -23.82 -26.38 25.47
N GLY A 244 -22.99 -26.01 26.44
CA GLY A 244 -21.93 -26.86 26.98
C GLY A 244 -20.62 -26.84 26.19
N HIS A 245 -20.45 -25.91 25.24
CA HIS A 245 -19.17 -25.73 24.57
C HIS A 245 -18.18 -24.97 25.47
N GLY A 246 -16.98 -25.53 25.65
CA GLY A 246 -15.88 -24.83 26.31
C GLY A 246 -15.24 -23.75 25.41
N PRO A 247 -14.40 -22.85 25.96
CA PRO A 247 -13.83 -21.71 25.23
C PRO A 247 -13.11 -22.08 23.91
N ILE A 248 -12.35 -23.18 23.93
CA ILE A 248 -11.63 -23.68 22.75
C ILE A 248 -12.62 -24.22 21.69
N SER A 249 -13.66 -24.93 22.14
CA SER A 249 -14.70 -25.47 21.25
C SER A 249 -15.51 -24.35 20.59
N THR A 250 -15.89 -23.32 21.35
CA THR A 250 -16.55 -22.12 20.83
C THR A 250 -15.66 -21.37 19.84
N CYS A 251 -14.37 -21.20 20.14
CA CYS A 251 -13.42 -20.58 19.22
C CYS A 251 -13.31 -21.33 17.88
N LEU A 252 -13.02 -22.63 17.93
CA LEU A 252 -12.78 -23.45 16.74
C LEU A 252 -14.04 -23.70 15.90
N ASN A 253 -15.18 -23.91 16.55
CA ASN A 253 -16.41 -24.32 15.84
C ASN A 253 -17.36 -23.16 15.54
N VAL A 254 -17.23 -22.03 16.23
CA VAL A 254 -18.13 -20.88 16.06
C VAL A 254 -17.38 -19.67 15.50
N HIS A 255 -16.40 -19.14 16.23
CA HIS A 255 -15.71 -17.92 15.81
C HIS A 255 -14.92 -18.11 14.51
N ILE A 256 -14.07 -19.15 14.40
CA ILE A 256 -13.24 -19.37 13.21
C ILE A 256 -14.08 -19.52 11.93
N PRO A 257 -15.14 -20.36 11.87
CA PRO A 257 -15.96 -20.48 10.68
C PRO A 257 -16.68 -19.19 10.29
N LEU A 258 -17.11 -18.39 11.27
CA LEU A 258 -17.76 -17.09 11.05
C LEU A 258 -16.78 -16.07 10.49
N ILE A 259 -15.56 -16.00 11.02
CA ILE A 259 -14.55 -15.01 10.61
C ILE A 259 -13.58 -15.55 9.55
N LYS A 260 -13.82 -16.73 8.96
CA LYS A 260 -12.90 -17.39 8.01
C LYS A 260 -12.48 -16.50 6.84
N LYS A 261 -13.39 -15.66 6.33
CA LYS A 261 -13.10 -14.70 5.25
C LYS A 261 -12.17 -13.57 5.72
N SER A 262 -12.36 -13.12 6.96
CA SER A 262 -11.51 -12.10 7.59
C SER A 262 -10.11 -12.63 7.89
N ILE A 263 -10.01 -13.89 8.35
CA ILE A 263 -8.73 -14.60 8.51
C ILE A 263 -8.04 -14.73 7.15
N LEU A 264 -8.75 -15.20 6.11
CA LEU A 264 -8.19 -15.35 4.77
C LEU A 264 -7.71 -13.99 4.20
N SER A 265 -8.48 -12.92 4.41
CA SER A 265 -8.09 -11.57 3.97
C SER A 265 -6.84 -11.08 4.71
N GLY A 266 -6.76 -11.28 6.02
CA GLY A 266 -5.57 -10.95 6.81
C GLY A 266 -4.34 -11.77 6.40
N PHE A 267 -4.52 -13.07 6.17
CA PHE A 267 -3.47 -13.95 5.67
C PHE A 267 -2.96 -13.48 4.30
N LEU A 268 -3.85 -13.21 3.34
CA LEU A 268 -3.47 -12.77 2.00
C LEU A 268 -2.72 -11.43 2.01
N LEU A 269 -3.11 -10.49 2.87
CA LEU A 269 -2.40 -9.22 3.04
C LEU A 269 -0.97 -9.43 3.55
N VAL A 270 -0.80 -10.17 4.65
CA VAL A 270 0.53 -10.45 5.23
C VAL A 270 1.39 -11.28 4.27
N PHE A 271 0.80 -12.29 3.62
CA PHE A 271 1.47 -13.12 2.62
C PHE A 271 1.97 -12.27 1.44
N MET A 272 1.13 -11.36 0.94
CA MET A 272 1.46 -10.46 -0.16
C MET A 272 2.62 -9.53 0.19
N ASP A 273 2.70 -9.01 1.41
CA ASP A 273 3.83 -8.16 1.82
C ASP A 273 5.09 -9.00 2.03
N THR A 274 4.95 -10.16 2.67
CA THR A 274 6.07 -11.07 2.96
C THR A 274 6.74 -11.62 1.69
N ILE A 275 5.98 -11.97 0.65
CA ILE A 275 6.56 -12.52 -0.59
C ILE A 275 7.40 -11.48 -1.33
N LYS A 276 7.10 -10.19 -1.17
CA LYS A 276 7.79 -9.08 -1.83
C LYS A 276 8.89 -8.45 -0.97
N GLU A 277 9.05 -8.92 0.27
CA GLU A 277 10.00 -8.38 1.22
C GLU A 277 11.43 -8.62 0.73
N LEU A 278 12.16 -7.53 0.48
CA LEU A 278 13.53 -7.55 -0.04
C LEU A 278 14.54 -7.22 1.05
N THR A 279 14.30 -6.19 1.87
CA THR A 279 15.30 -5.65 2.78
C THR A 279 15.64 -6.65 3.88
N ALA A 280 14.62 -7.18 4.55
CA ALA A 280 14.82 -8.16 5.61
C ALA A 280 15.44 -9.46 5.09
N THR A 281 14.99 -9.93 3.92
CA THR A 281 15.50 -11.17 3.33
C THR A 281 16.95 -11.03 2.87
N LEU A 282 17.35 -9.87 2.34
CA LEU A 282 18.71 -9.61 1.92
C LEU A 282 19.70 -9.52 3.10
N ILE A 283 19.27 -8.99 4.24
CA ILE A 283 20.11 -8.85 5.44
C ILE A 283 20.26 -10.18 6.19
N ILE A 284 19.19 -10.96 6.32
CA ILE A 284 19.12 -12.13 7.22
C ILE A 284 19.36 -13.45 6.46
N ARG A 285 19.57 -13.41 5.14
CA ARG A 285 19.72 -14.64 4.32
C ARG A 285 20.86 -15.54 4.81
N PRO A 286 20.61 -16.84 5.02
CA PRO A 286 21.68 -17.80 5.24
C PRO A 286 22.42 -18.11 3.93
N PHE A 287 23.59 -18.73 4.05
CA PHE A 287 24.36 -19.16 2.88
C PHE A 287 23.55 -20.12 1.99
N ASN A 288 23.61 -19.92 0.68
CA ASN A 288 22.92 -20.72 -0.35
C ASN A 288 21.38 -20.75 -0.23
N PHE A 289 20.78 -19.73 0.38
CA PHE A 289 19.33 -19.59 0.42
C PHE A 289 18.91 -18.28 -0.23
N GLU A 290 18.19 -18.38 -1.33
CA GLU A 290 17.68 -17.24 -2.09
C GLU A 290 16.15 -17.27 -2.10
N THR A 291 15.55 -16.14 -1.76
CA THR A 291 14.13 -15.89 -2.01
C THR A 291 13.94 -15.39 -3.45
N ILE A 292 12.70 -15.40 -3.95
CA ILE A 292 12.37 -14.84 -5.26
C ILE A 292 12.83 -13.37 -5.33
N SER A 293 12.59 -12.59 -4.26
CA SER A 293 12.97 -11.18 -4.17
C SER A 293 14.48 -10.99 -4.25
N THR A 294 15.27 -11.73 -3.47
CA THR A 294 16.73 -11.62 -3.48
C THR A 294 17.31 -12.10 -4.81
N ARG A 295 16.75 -13.16 -5.42
CA ARG A 295 17.18 -13.65 -6.74
C ARG A 295 16.96 -12.60 -7.83
N ILE A 296 15.81 -11.94 -7.83
CA ILE A 296 15.53 -10.84 -8.76
C ILE A 296 16.54 -9.72 -8.54
N TYR A 297 16.75 -9.31 -7.28
CA TYR A 297 17.67 -8.23 -6.95
C TYR A 297 19.09 -8.52 -7.45
N GLU A 298 19.63 -9.72 -7.23
CA GLU A 298 20.95 -10.12 -7.71
C GLU A 298 21.03 -10.13 -9.23
N LEU A 299 20.10 -10.79 -9.92
CA LEU A 299 20.11 -10.86 -11.39
C LEU A 299 19.97 -9.48 -12.05
N VAL A 300 19.17 -8.58 -11.46
CA VAL A 300 19.02 -7.21 -11.94
C VAL A 300 20.27 -6.38 -11.64
N SER A 301 20.89 -6.58 -10.46
CA SER A 301 22.15 -5.93 -10.10
C SER A 301 23.32 -6.36 -11.00
N ASP A 302 23.30 -7.61 -11.47
CA ASP A 302 24.24 -8.17 -12.45
C ASP A 302 23.89 -7.79 -13.91
N GLU A 303 22.92 -6.91 -14.14
CA GLU A 303 22.40 -6.52 -15.47
C GLU A 303 21.82 -7.68 -16.31
N ARG A 304 21.54 -8.83 -15.70
CA ARG A 304 20.98 -10.04 -16.33
C ARG A 304 19.44 -9.99 -16.37
N TYR A 305 18.89 -8.92 -16.96
CA TYR A 305 17.45 -8.66 -16.98
C TYR A 305 16.62 -9.81 -17.59
N ARG A 306 17.15 -10.47 -18.63
CA ARG A 306 16.46 -11.58 -19.30
C ARG A 306 16.25 -12.78 -18.37
N GLU A 307 17.19 -13.02 -17.46
CA GLU A 307 17.10 -14.09 -16.47
C GLU A 307 16.25 -13.70 -15.25
N ALA A 308 16.20 -12.40 -14.91
CA ALA A 308 15.35 -11.87 -13.85
C ALA A 308 13.85 -11.85 -14.22
N ALA A 309 13.54 -11.77 -15.52
CA ALA A 309 12.17 -11.69 -16.05
C ALA A 309 11.23 -12.80 -15.55
N PRO A 310 11.54 -14.11 -15.63
CA PRO A 310 10.65 -15.16 -15.14
C PRO A 310 10.33 -15.03 -13.64
N PHE A 311 11.34 -14.73 -12.81
CA PHE A 311 11.13 -14.53 -11.37
C PHE A 311 10.25 -13.30 -11.09
N SER A 312 10.48 -12.20 -11.82
CA SER A 312 9.69 -10.97 -11.72
C SER A 312 8.23 -11.20 -12.16
N LEU A 313 8.00 -12.02 -13.19
CA LEU A 313 6.65 -12.37 -13.61
C LEU A 313 5.94 -13.26 -12.58
N ILE A 314 6.64 -14.24 -12.00
CA ILE A 314 6.07 -15.13 -10.98
C ILE A 314 5.61 -14.32 -9.76
N ILE A 315 6.45 -13.42 -9.23
CA ILE A 315 6.10 -12.63 -8.04
C ILE A 315 4.94 -11.68 -8.32
N VAL A 316 4.89 -11.08 -9.52
CA VAL A 316 3.78 -10.23 -9.95
C VAL A 316 2.49 -11.04 -10.09
N ILE A 317 2.53 -12.21 -10.74
CA ILE A 317 1.35 -13.08 -10.90
C ILE A 317 0.82 -13.51 -9.54
N ILE A 318 1.69 -13.92 -8.61
CA ILE A 318 1.26 -14.30 -7.25
C ILE A 318 0.64 -13.10 -6.54
N GLY A 319 1.28 -11.93 -6.59
CA GLY A 319 0.74 -10.70 -6.02
C GLY A 319 -0.63 -10.33 -6.59
N LEU A 320 -0.83 -10.53 -7.89
CA LEU A 320 -2.10 -10.27 -8.57
C LEU A 320 -3.19 -11.23 -8.16
N ILE A 321 -2.89 -12.53 -8.08
CA ILE A 321 -3.83 -13.53 -7.60
C ILE A 321 -4.26 -13.20 -6.18
N SER A 322 -3.32 -12.84 -5.29
CA SER A 322 -3.62 -12.43 -3.92
C SER A 322 -4.51 -11.18 -3.88
N THR A 323 -4.23 -10.17 -4.72
CA THR A 323 -4.96 -8.90 -4.75
C THR A 323 -6.37 -9.07 -5.31
N ILE A 324 -6.54 -9.82 -6.40
CA ILE A 324 -7.86 -10.12 -6.98
C ILE A 324 -8.69 -10.94 -6.00
N THR A 325 -8.08 -11.93 -5.34
CA THR A 325 -8.78 -12.74 -4.34
C THR A 325 -9.26 -11.87 -3.17
N LEU A 326 -8.38 -11.03 -2.63
CA LEU A 326 -8.72 -10.07 -1.57
C LEU A 326 -9.87 -9.16 -1.98
N PHE A 327 -9.83 -8.63 -3.21
CA PHE A 327 -10.88 -7.77 -3.74
C PHE A 327 -12.23 -8.50 -3.85
N THR A 328 -12.23 -9.75 -4.32
CA THR A 328 -13.47 -10.53 -4.42
C THR A 328 -14.07 -10.91 -3.06
N LEU A 329 -13.25 -11.01 -2.01
CA LEU A 329 -13.71 -11.25 -0.64
C LEU A 329 -14.42 -10.01 -0.08
N ASP A 330 -13.90 -8.81 -0.31
CA ASP A 330 -14.54 -7.54 0.09
C ASP A 330 -15.88 -7.32 -0.64
N ASP A 331 -15.99 -7.71 -1.91
CA ASP A 331 -17.22 -7.53 -2.71
C ASP A 331 -18.36 -8.48 -2.30
N LYS A 332 -18.03 -9.67 -1.79
CA LYS A 332 -19.03 -10.69 -1.38
C LYS A 332 -19.66 -10.43 -0.01
N ASP A 333 -19.04 -9.64 0.85
CA ASP A 333 -19.64 -9.23 2.13
C ASP A 333 -20.64 -8.06 1.97
N LYS A 334 -20.92 -7.64 0.72
CA LYS A 334 -21.84 -6.55 0.35
C LYS A 334 -23.24 -7.03 -0.09
N LYS A 335 -23.47 -8.34 -0.22
CA LYS A 335 -24.77 -8.92 -0.58
C LYS A 335 -25.41 -9.59 0.63
#